data_AF-A0A2V7DE11-F1
#
_entry.id   AF-A0A2V7DE11-F1
#
_cell.length_a   1.000
_cell.length_b   1.000
_cell.length_c   1.000
_cell.angle_alpha   90.00
_cell.angle_beta   90.00
_cell.angle_gamma   90.00
#
_symmetry.space_group_name_H-M   'P 1'
#
loop_
_entity.id
_entity.type
_entity.pdbx_description
1 polymer ?
#
loop_
_entity_poly.entity_id
_entity_poly.type
_entity_poly.pdbx_seq_one_letter_code
_entity_poly.pdbx_strand_id
1 'polypeptide(L)'
;MGEMPLGSCRPTVDRDANLVEALRRQEAGAAEALIAAYGDRAYRLAMRMTGNRSDAEEVVQDAFWTVVQKIETFRGDAAFGSWLYRITANCAYTKLRVRRARHHETSLDEGSVMVDEHAASLQDWSARVEDPALQFELRTVLTAALDTLPEDYRAVLVLRDVEGLSVQEVSQITELSVAAVKTRAHRARLVLRKCLGEHFSDRPPSLPASPSVSAPSPRRGEWSSGSTRPPPRPRSERRISSGRRISLSG
;
A
#
# COMPACT_ATOMS: atom_id res chain seq x y z
N MET A 1 -54.57 23.27 -2.11
CA MET A 1 -53.49 22.45 -2.67
C MET A 1 -52.28 23.36 -2.81
N GLY A 2 -51.31 23.25 -1.90
CA GLY A 2 -50.11 24.09 -1.89
C GLY A 2 -48.98 23.39 -2.64
N GLU A 3 -48.47 24.03 -3.68
CA GLU A 3 -47.25 23.58 -4.35
C GLU A 3 -46.04 23.88 -3.45
N MET A 4 -45.25 22.84 -3.17
CA MET A 4 -43.94 22.94 -2.53
C MET A 4 -42.89 22.97 -3.65
N PRO A 5 -42.03 24.00 -3.75
CA PRO A 5 -40.99 24.02 -4.77
C PRO A 5 -39.89 23.01 -4.38
N LEU A 6 -39.57 22.14 -5.33
CA LEU A 6 -38.48 21.18 -5.21
C LEU A 6 -37.13 21.91 -5.14
N GLY A 7 -36.41 21.60 -4.06
CA GLY A 7 -34.96 21.41 -4.05
C GLY A 7 -34.13 22.54 -4.68
N SER A 8 -33.67 23.46 -3.83
CA SER A 8 -32.53 24.30 -4.13
C SER A 8 -31.32 23.43 -4.48
N CYS A 9 -31.01 23.31 -5.77
CA CYS A 9 -29.73 22.78 -6.24
C CYS A 9 -28.68 23.82 -5.85
N ARG A 10 -28.02 23.63 -4.70
CA ARG A 10 -26.87 24.45 -4.34
C ARG A 10 -25.83 24.25 -5.45
N PRO A 11 -25.38 25.30 -6.15
CA PRO A 11 -24.28 25.14 -7.10
C PRO A 11 -23.10 24.62 -6.29
N THR A 12 -22.68 23.38 -6.57
CA THR A 12 -21.42 22.86 -6.08
C THR A 12 -20.35 23.74 -6.71
N VAL A 13 -19.84 24.70 -5.96
CA VAL A 13 -18.68 25.48 -6.34
C VAL A 13 -17.58 24.46 -6.60
N ASP A 14 -17.26 24.25 -7.87
CA ASP A 14 -16.19 23.35 -8.26
C ASP A 14 -14.89 23.98 -7.73
N ARG A 15 -14.35 23.38 -6.67
CA ARG A 15 -13.17 23.90 -5.93
C ARG A 15 -12.00 24.15 -6.86
N ASP A 16 -11.95 23.41 -7.96
CA ASP A 16 -10.84 23.37 -8.88
C ASP A 16 -11.07 24.29 -10.10
N ALA A 17 -12.26 24.91 -10.23
CA ALA A 17 -12.61 25.73 -11.39
C ALA A 17 -11.65 26.91 -11.60
N ASN A 18 -11.26 27.60 -10.52
CA ASN A 18 -10.30 28.70 -10.60
C ASN A 18 -8.92 28.22 -11.06
N LEU A 19 -8.48 27.04 -10.60
CA LEU A 19 -7.22 26.45 -11.01
C LEU A 19 -7.26 26.03 -12.49
N VAL A 20 -8.36 25.40 -12.92
CA VAL A 20 -8.56 25.00 -14.32
C VAL A 20 -8.54 26.22 -15.25
N GLU A 21 -9.22 27.29 -14.88
CA GLU A 21 -9.25 28.52 -15.67
C GLU A 21 -7.87 29.19 -15.71
N ALA A 22 -7.16 29.26 -14.59
CA ALA A 22 -5.79 29.77 -14.56
C ALA A 22 -4.83 28.95 -15.44
N LEU A 23 -5.01 27.62 -15.49
CA LEU A 23 -4.24 26.73 -16.35
C LEU A 23 -4.55 26.95 -17.84
N ARG A 24 -5.82 27.15 -18.22
CA ARG A 24 -6.23 27.46 -19.60
C ARG A 24 -5.65 28.80 -20.07
N ARG A 25 -5.67 29.80 -19.19
CA ARG A 25 -5.13 31.14 -19.45
C ARG A 25 -3.60 31.22 -19.37
N GLN A 26 -2.93 30.12 -19.02
CA GLN A 26 -1.48 30.03 -18.83
C GLN A 26 -0.94 31.09 -17.87
N GLU A 27 -1.68 31.33 -16.79
CA GLU A 27 -1.30 32.34 -15.79
C GLU A 27 -0.01 31.94 -15.06
N ALA A 28 0.80 32.94 -14.72
CA ALA A 28 1.99 32.73 -13.91
C ALA A 28 1.59 32.14 -12.54
N GLY A 29 2.21 31.01 -12.16
CA GLY A 29 1.91 30.29 -10.92
C GLY A 29 0.81 29.24 -11.01
N ALA A 30 0.07 29.13 -12.12
CA ALA A 30 -0.98 28.10 -12.26
C ALA A 30 -0.42 26.67 -12.18
N ALA A 31 0.77 26.44 -12.78
CA ALA A 31 1.46 25.15 -12.69
C ALA A 31 1.95 24.83 -11.26
N GLU A 32 2.40 25.84 -10.52
CA GLU A 32 2.84 25.68 -9.12
C GLU A 32 1.65 25.33 -8.22
N ALA A 33 0.51 26.00 -8.41
CA ALA A 33 -0.74 25.71 -7.71
C ALA A 33 -1.25 24.30 -8.02
N LEU A 34 -1.12 23.86 -9.28
CA LEU A 34 -1.45 22.51 -9.71
C LEU A 34 -0.59 21.45 -8.99
N ILE A 35 0.72 21.66 -8.92
CA ILE A 35 1.64 20.76 -8.22
C ILE A 35 1.37 20.78 -6.71
N ALA A 36 1.14 21.94 -6.12
CA ALA A 36 0.83 22.05 -4.68
C ALA A 36 -0.46 21.32 -4.30
N ALA A 37 -1.48 21.35 -5.17
CA ALA A 37 -2.77 20.72 -4.91
C ALA A 37 -2.76 19.20 -5.15
N TYR A 38 -2.09 18.72 -6.21
CA TYR A 38 -2.19 17.31 -6.64
C TYR A 38 -0.88 16.53 -6.62
N GLY A 39 0.28 17.18 -6.43
CA GLY A 39 1.61 16.59 -6.54
C GLY A 39 1.80 15.35 -5.68
N ASP A 40 1.61 15.48 -4.38
CA ASP A 40 1.68 14.37 -3.42
C ASP A 40 0.78 13.20 -3.80
N ARG A 41 -0.42 13.55 -4.28
CA ARG A 41 -1.47 12.59 -4.54
C ARG A 41 -1.16 11.82 -5.84
N ALA A 42 -0.73 12.50 -6.90
CA ALA A 42 -0.23 11.90 -8.13
C ALA A 42 1.04 11.06 -7.92
N TYR A 43 1.98 11.56 -7.10
CA TYR A 43 3.21 10.85 -6.76
C TYR A 43 2.93 9.54 -6.02
N ARG A 44 2.00 9.53 -5.06
CA ARG A 44 1.60 8.29 -4.39
C ARG A 44 1.01 7.25 -5.35
N LEU A 45 0.22 7.68 -6.34
CA LEU A 45 -0.29 6.78 -7.38
C LEU A 45 0.86 6.25 -8.25
N ALA A 46 1.72 7.14 -8.74
CA ALA A 46 2.86 6.78 -9.56
C ALA A 46 3.77 5.76 -8.85
N MET A 47 4.13 6.01 -7.60
CA MET A 47 4.93 5.09 -6.77
C MET A 47 4.29 3.71 -6.62
N ARG A 48 2.96 3.63 -6.43
CA ARG A 48 2.25 2.34 -6.33
C ARG A 48 2.25 1.58 -7.64
N MET A 49 2.26 2.28 -8.78
CA MET A 49 2.28 1.64 -10.10
C MET A 49 3.70 1.25 -10.53
N THR A 50 4.69 2.13 -10.37
CA THR A 50 6.05 1.93 -10.89
C THR A 50 6.94 1.09 -9.97
N GLY A 51 6.69 1.13 -8.66
CA GLY A 51 7.48 0.44 -7.63
C GLY A 51 8.85 1.06 -7.33
N ASN A 52 9.21 2.17 -7.99
CA ASN A 52 10.49 2.85 -7.74
C ASN A 52 10.37 4.37 -7.88
N ARG A 53 11.27 5.06 -7.18
CA ARG A 53 11.27 6.52 -7.05
C ARG A 53 11.55 7.24 -8.37
N SER A 54 12.57 6.82 -9.12
CA SER A 54 12.97 7.50 -10.37
C SER A 54 11.83 7.50 -11.38
N ASP A 55 11.24 6.33 -11.65
CA ASP A 55 10.14 6.22 -12.59
C ASP A 55 8.90 6.97 -12.09
N ALA A 56 8.64 7.00 -10.78
CA ALA A 56 7.51 7.74 -10.24
C ALA A 56 7.68 9.26 -10.42
N GLU A 57 8.87 9.80 -10.19
CA GLU A 57 9.17 11.22 -10.40
C GLU A 57 9.00 11.60 -11.89
N GLU A 58 9.52 10.77 -12.80
CA GLU A 58 9.36 10.96 -14.25
C GLU A 58 7.89 10.90 -14.67
N VAL A 59 7.13 9.92 -14.17
CA VAL A 59 5.69 9.78 -14.45
C VAL A 59 4.91 11.01 -13.99
N VAL A 60 5.24 11.55 -12.82
CA VAL A 60 4.58 12.74 -12.28
C VAL A 60 4.87 13.96 -13.15
N GLN A 61 6.13 14.13 -13.59
CA GLN A 61 6.51 15.20 -14.50
C GLN A 61 5.77 15.10 -15.83
N ASP A 62 5.76 13.92 -16.44
CA ASP A 62 5.05 13.65 -17.70
C ASP A 62 3.55 13.89 -17.56
N ALA A 63 2.96 13.53 -16.41
CA ALA A 63 1.55 13.71 -16.14
C ALA A 63 1.18 15.20 -16.02
N PHE A 64 1.93 15.98 -15.24
CA PHE A 64 1.67 17.42 -15.10
C PHE A 64 1.90 18.16 -16.41
N TRP A 65 2.95 17.80 -17.17
CA TRP A 65 3.14 18.31 -18.52
C TRP A 65 1.94 18.03 -19.42
N THR A 66 1.45 16.78 -19.40
CA THR A 66 0.28 16.36 -20.18
C THR A 66 -1.00 17.08 -19.75
N VAL A 67 -1.19 17.32 -18.45
CA VAL A 67 -2.33 18.08 -17.91
C VAL A 67 -2.35 19.49 -18.47
N VAL A 68 -1.22 20.20 -18.42
CA VAL A 68 -1.12 21.57 -18.95
C VAL A 68 -1.40 21.59 -20.46
N GLN A 69 -0.85 20.63 -21.21
CA GLN A 69 -1.06 20.52 -22.66
C GLN A 69 -2.51 20.18 -23.03
N LYS A 70 -3.20 19.40 -22.20
CA LYS A 70 -4.55 18.88 -22.48
C LYS A 70 -5.64 19.58 -21.71
N ILE A 71 -5.36 20.67 -21.00
CA ILE A 71 -6.34 21.35 -20.14
C ILE A 71 -7.59 21.80 -20.91
N GLU A 72 -7.44 22.16 -22.19
CA GLU A 72 -8.56 22.51 -23.08
C GLU A 72 -9.50 21.34 -23.38
N THR A 73 -9.02 20.11 -23.24
CA THR A 73 -9.83 18.90 -23.44
C THR A 73 -10.66 18.53 -22.22
N PHE A 74 -10.40 19.14 -21.06
CA PHE A 74 -11.17 18.91 -19.85
C PHE A 74 -12.54 19.59 -19.96
N ARG A 75 -13.61 18.78 -19.97
CA ARG A 75 -15.00 19.24 -20.18
C ARG A 75 -15.78 19.53 -18.90
N GLY A 76 -15.24 19.17 -17.73
CA GLY A 76 -15.96 19.31 -16.45
C GLY A 76 -16.99 18.20 -16.18
N ASP A 77 -17.09 17.18 -17.02
CA ASP A 77 -18.01 16.04 -16.81
C ASP A 77 -17.64 15.18 -15.59
N ALA A 78 -16.41 15.32 -15.10
CA ALA A 78 -15.89 14.68 -13.89
C ALA A 78 -15.04 15.68 -13.10
N ALA A 79 -14.83 15.42 -11.81
CA ALA A 79 -13.95 16.23 -10.98
C ALA A 79 -12.53 16.30 -11.60
N PHE A 80 -11.92 17.49 -11.57
CA PHE A 80 -10.61 17.72 -12.16
C PHE A 80 -9.53 16.77 -11.60
N GLY A 81 -9.54 16.55 -10.28
CA GLY A 81 -8.66 15.57 -9.64
C GLY A 81 -8.78 14.15 -10.22
N SER A 82 -9.99 13.71 -10.56
CA SER A 82 -10.22 12.39 -11.20
C SER A 82 -9.66 12.34 -12.61
N TRP A 83 -9.81 13.42 -13.38
CA TRP A 83 -9.24 13.52 -14.73
C TRP A 83 -7.71 13.53 -14.71
N LEU A 84 -7.10 14.30 -13.82
CA LEU A 84 -5.65 14.31 -13.59
C LEU A 84 -5.13 12.93 -13.20
N TYR A 85 -5.84 12.25 -12.31
CA TYR A 85 -5.51 10.88 -11.89
C TYR A 85 -5.46 9.89 -13.05
N ARG A 86 -6.42 9.99 -13.98
CA ARG A 86 -6.46 9.16 -15.19
C ARG A 86 -5.26 9.46 -16.11
N ILE A 87 -4.85 10.72 -16.20
CA ILE A 87 -3.63 11.09 -16.94
C ILE A 87 -2.40 10.48 -16.26
N THR A 88 -2.26 10.63 -14.94
CA THR A 88 -1.14 10.04 -14.18
C THR A 88 -1.08 8.53 -14.35
N ALA A 89 -2.22 7.83 -14.25
CA ALA A 89 -2.31 6.39 -14.46
C ALA A 89 -1.86 5.98 -15.87
N ASN A 90 -2.25 6.74 -16.90
CA ASN A 90 -1.85 6.48 -18.28
C ASN A 90 -0.34 6.70 -18.49
N CYS A 91 0.21 7.80 -17.96
CA CYS A 91 1.66 8.05 -17.99
C CYS A 91 2.43 6.91 -17.29
N ALA A 92 1.98 6.49 -16.11
CA ALA A 92 2.55 5.37 -15.38
C ALA A 92 2.53 4.06 -16.19
N TYR A 93 1.37 3.72 -16.75
CA TYR A 93 1.22 2.51 -17.55
C TYR A 93 2.07 2.54 -18.82
N THR A 94 2.13 3.68 -19.51
CA THR A 94 2.99 3.87 -20.68
C THR A 94 4.46 3.65 -20.31
N LYS A 95 4.92 4.17 -19.16
CA LYS A 95 6.28 3.97 -18.66
C LYS A 95 6.59 2.49 -18.42
N LEU A 96 5.69 1.78 -17.72
CA LEU A 96 5.81 0.34 -17.46
C LEU A 96 5.90 -0.46 -18.77
N ARG A 97 5.06 -0.12 -19.76
CA ARG A 97 5.08 -0.76 -21.08
C ARG A 97 6.43 -0.55 -21.80
N VAL A 98 6.97 0.67 -21.78
CA VAL A 98 8.27 0.98 -22.39
C VAL A 98 9.41 0.25 -21.67
N ARG A 99 9.40 0.25 -20.32
CA ARG A 99 10.37 -0.49 -19.51
C ARG A 99 10.35 -1.97 -19.89
N ARG A 100 9.17 -2.58 -19.97
CA ARG A 100 9.04 -3.97 -20.41
C ARG A 100 9.59 -4.21 -21.80
N ALA A 101 9.29 -3.38 -22.78
CA ALA A 101 9.80 -3.54 -24.14
C ALA A 101 11.34 -3.57 -24.16
N ARG A 102 11.99 -2.69 -23.39
CA ARG A 102 13.46 -2.67 -23.22
C ARG A 102 13.99 -3.95 -22.54
N HIS A 103 13.25 -4.51 -21.58
CA HIS A 103 13.63 -5.78 -20.94
C HIS A 103 13.30 -7.02 -21.78
N HIS A 104 12.28 -6.98 -22.65
CA HIS A 104 11.94 -8.09 -23.55
C HIS A 104 12.93 -8.23 -24.71
N GLU A 105 13.67 -7.17 -25.06
CA GLU A 105 14.86 -7.29 -25.93
C GLU A 105 16.00 -8.09 -25.26
N THR A 106 15.94 -8.34 -23.95
CA THR A 106 17.00 -9.02 -23.17
C THR A 106 16.56 -10.29 -22.41
N SER A 107 15.27 -10.63 -22.34
CA SER A 107 14.79 -11.91 -21.79
C SER A 107 13.40 -12.29 -22.29
N LEU A 108 13.32 -13.49 -22.87
CA LEU A 108 12.08 -14.22 -23.15
C LEU A 108 11.60 -14.88 -21.85
N ASP A 109 10.94 -14.13 -20.98
CA ASP A 109 10.16 -14.74 -19.91
C ASP A 109 8.87 -13.94 -19.72
N GLU A 110 7.84 -14.31 -20.48
CA GLU A 110 6.48 -13.96 -20.12
C GLU A 110 6.16 -14.70 -18.82
N GLY A 111 6.47 -14.06 -17.70
CA GLY A 111 6.15 -14.50 -16.34
C GLY A 111 4.64 -14.64 -16.15
N SER A 112 4.10 -15.73 -16.67
CA SER A 112 2.76 -16.20 -16.36
C SER A 112 2.76 -16.56 -14.87
N VAL A 113 2.01 -15.81 -14.07
CA VAL A 113 1.80 -16.17 -12.68
C VAL A 113 0.95 -17.44 -12.68
N MET A 114 1.60 -18.60 -12.59
CA MET A 114 0.93 -19.90 -12.41
C MET A 114 0.36 -19.94 -11.00
N VAL A 115 -0.87 -19.48 -10.85
CA VAL A 115 -1.67 -19.73 -9.64
C VAL A 115 -2.44 -21.01 -9.90
N ASP A 116 -2.09 -22.08 -9.19
CA ASP A 116 -2.84 -23.34 -9.22
C ASP A 116 -4.26 -23.08 -8.70
N GLU A 117 -5.27 -23.21 -9.57
CA GLU A 117 -6.68 -22.95 -9.26
C GLU A 117 -7.27 -23.96 -8.25
N HIS A 118 -6.57 -25.07 -7.95
CA HIS A 118 -7.13 -26.18 -7.17
C HIS A 118 -6.73 -26.28 -5.69
N ALA A 119 -5.97 -25.33 -5.12
CA ALA A 119 -5.44 -25.51 -3.75
C ALA A 119 -5.48 -24.27 -2.83
N ALA A 120 -6.44 -23.37 -3.02
CA ALA A 120 -6.52 -22.17 -2.20
C ALA A 120 -7.65 -22.24 -1.16
N SER A 121 -7.55 -23.16 -0.20
CA SER A 121 -8.27 -23.04 1.09
C SER A 121 -7.64 -21.89 1.89
N LEU A 122 -7.76 -20.67 1.38
CA LEU A 122 -7.22 -19.45 1.96
C LEU A 122 -8.19 -18.95 3.02
N GLN A 123 -7.73 -18.91 4.28
CA GLN A 123 -8.49 -18.39 5.41
C GLN A 123 -8.96 -16.94 5.14
N ASP A 124 -10.19 -16.62 5.52
CA ASP A 124 -10.74 -15.27 5.40
C ASP A 124 -10.23 -14.39 6.54
N TRP A 125 -9.20 -13.60 6.24
CA TRP A 125 -8.56 -12.69 7.20
C TRP A 125 -9.29 -11.35 7.33
N SER A 126 -10.39 -11.11 6.60
CA SER A 126 -11.05 -9.80 6.55
C SER A 126 -11.58 -9.32 7.90
N ALA A 127 -11.84 -10.23 8.84
CA ALA A 127 -12.38 -9.93 10.17
C ALA A 127 -11.33 -9.50 11.23
N ARG A 128 -10.03 -9.40 10.89
CA ARG A 128 -8.94 -9.21 11.90
C ARG A 128 -8.30 -7.81 11.93
N VAL A 129 -8.88 -6.81 11.28
CA VAL A 129 -8.22 -5.49 11.08
C VAL A 129 -8.97 -4.36 11.78
N GLU A 130 -8.86 -4.27 13.11
CA GLU A 130 -9.36 -3.09 13.87
C GLU A 130 -8.29 -2.40 14.75
N ASP A 131 -7.04 -2.89 14.78
CA ASP A 131 -5.95 -2.27 15.58
C ASP A 131 -5.07 -1.33 14.71
N PRO A 132 -4.86 -0.05 15.09
CA PRO A 132 -3.96 0.88 14.40
C PRO A 132 -2.51 0.39 14.24
N ALA A 133 -1.98 -0.39 15.19
CA ALA A 133 -0.64 -0.96 15.08
C ALA A 133 -0.59 -2.05 13.99
N LEU A 134 -1.67 -2.85 13.89
CA LEU A 134 -1.84 -3.82 12.81
C LEU A 134 -1.98 -3.13 11.45
N GLN A 135 -2.55 -1.91 11.37
CA GLN A 135 -2.71 -1.20 10.09
C GLN A 135 -1.39 -0.80 9.43
N PHE A 136 -0.38 -0.37 10.21
CA PHE A 136 0.94 -0.03 9.65
C PHE A 136 1.66 -1.29 9.13
N GLU A 137 1.59 -2.37 9.92
CA GLU A 137 2.14 -3.68 9.54
C GLU A 137 1.45 -4.21 8.28
N LEU A 138 0.12 -4.21 8.24
CA LEU A 138 -0.68 -4.58 7.07
C LEU A 138 -0.33 -3.77 5.84
N ARG A 139 -0.13 -2.45 5.99
CA ARG A 139 0.25 -1.60 4.87
C ARG A 139 1.63 -1.97 4.33
N THR A 140 2.57 -2.28 5.20
CA THR A 140 3.92 -2.73 4.82
C THR A 140 3.86 -4.07 4.09
N VAL A 141 3.11 -5.04 4.62
CA VAL A 141 2.90 -6.36 4.00
C VAL A 141 2.19 -6.22 2.65
N LEU A 142 1.18 -5.37 2.55
CA LEU A 142 0.44 -5.14 1.32
C LEU A 142 1.31 -4.45 0.27
N THR A 143 2.16 -3.49 0.65
CA THR A 143 3.15 -2.89 -0.25
C THR A 143 4.16 -3.93 -0.73
N ALA A 144 4.71 -4.75 0.16
CA ALA A 144 5.61 -5.83 -0.22
C ALA A 144 4.94 -6.85 -1.16
N ALA A 145 3.69 -7.22 -0.89
CA ALA A 145 2.92 -8.12 -1.73
C ALA A 145 2.63 -7.51 -3.12
N LEU A 146 2.34 -6.20 -3.19
CA LEU A 146 2.26 -5.47 -4.46
C LEU A 146 3.58 -5.51 -5.23
N ASP A 147 4.72 -5.47 -4.54
CA ASP A 147 6.04 -5.51 -5.17
C ASP A 147 6.37 -6.88 -5.80
N THR A 148 5.78 -7.96 -5.30
CA THR A 148 5.90 -9.30 -5.90
C THR A 148 5.10 -9.48 -7.19
N LEU A 149 4.07 -8.65 -7.40
CA LEU A 149 3.21 -8.76 -8.57
C LEU A 149 3.92 -8.21 -9.82
N PRO A 150 3.81 -8.90 -10.98
CA PRO A 150 4.25 -8.31 -12.23
C PRO A 150 3.47 -7.02 -12.50
N GLU A 151 4.16 -6.08 -13.13
CA GLU A 151 3.72 -4.68 -13.32
C GLU A 151 2.28 -4.56 -13.85
N ASP A 152 1.88 -5.42 -14.79
CA ASP A 152 0.54 -5.42 -15.37
C ASP A 152 -0.56 -5.79 -14.38
N TYR A 153 -0.29 -6.79 -13.54
CA TYR A 153 -1.24 -7.21 -12.52
C TYR A 153 -1.33 -6.14 -11.43
N ARG A 154 -0.20 -5.55 -11.05
CA ARG A 154 -0.13 -4.42 -10.11
C ARG A 154 -0.91 -3.22 -10.63
N ALA A 155 -0.69 -2.82 -11.88
CA ALA A 155 -1.39 -1.70 -12.49
C ALA A 155 -2.91 -1.91 -12.51
N VAL A 156 -3.38 -3.08 -12.98
CA VAL A 156 -4.81 -3.40 -13.01
C VAL A 156 -5.42 -3.40 -11.59
N LEU A 157 -4.71 -3.97 -10.63
CA LEU A 157 -5.17 -4.04 -9.24
C LEU A 157 -5.23 -2.65 -8.58
N VAL A 158 -4.20 -1.82 -8.75
CA VAL A 158 -4.19 -0.45 -8.22
C VAL A 158 -5.33 0.37 -8.84
N LEU A 159 -5.49 0.33 -10.16
CA LEU A 159 -6.53 1.10 -10.82
C LEU A 159 -7.94 0.65 -10.42
N ARG A 160 -8.15 -0.67 -10.22
CA ARG A 160 -9.48 -1.19 -9.87
C ARG A 160 -9.80 -1.10 -8.38
N ASP A 161 -8.93 -1.61 -7.52
CA ASP A 161 -9.22 -1.85 -6.11
C ASP A 161 -8.78 -0.68 -5.22
N VAL A 162 -7.78 0.12 -5.65
CA VAL A 162 -7.32 1.30 -4.90
C VAL A 162 -8.01 2.57 -5.40
N GLU A 163 -8.01 2.79 -6.72
CA GLU A 163 -8.59 4.01 -7.32
C GLU A 163 -10.09 3.89 -7.61
N GLY A 164 -10.64 2.68 -7.51
CA GLY A 164 -12.09 2.45 -7.66
C GLY A 164 -12.62 2.58 -9.09
N LEU A 165 -11.76 2.64 -10.10
CA LEU A 165 -12.17 2.80 -11.50
C LEU A 165 -13.01 1.62 -11.97
N SER A 166 -13.93 1.89 -12.91
CA SER A 166 -14.72 0.83 -13.54
C SER A 166 -13.85 -0.07 -14.43
N VAL A 167 -14.31 -1.29 -14.69
CA VAL A 167 -13.56 -2.24 -15.54
C VAL A 167 -13.34 -1.67 -16.95
N GLN A 168 -14.32 -0.91 -17.44
CA GLN A 168 -14.27 -0.22 -18.72
C GLN A 168 -13.18 0.85 -18.75
N GLU A 169 -13.08 1.68 -17.71
CA GLU A 169 -12.03 2.71 -17.62
C GLU A 169 -10.64 2.09 -17.49
N VAL A 170 -10.49 1.02 -16.70
CA VAL A 170 -9.22 0.30 -16.59
C VAL A 170 -8.83 -0.30 -17.95
N SER A 171 -9.79 -0.88 -18.69
CA SER A 171 -9.56 -1.39 -20.04
C SER A 171 -9.08 -0.30 -21.00
N GLN A 172 -9.64 0.90 -20.93
CA GLN A 172 -9.20 2.04 -21.74
C GLN A 172 -7.78 2.50 -21.39
N ILE A 173 -7.43 2.55 -20.10
CA ILE A 173 -6.10 2.97 -19.66
C ILE A 173 -5.04 1.92 -19.99
N THR A 174 -5.36 0.64 -19.81
CA THR A 174 -4.40 -0.46 -19.98
C THR A 174 -4.35 -1.01 -21.41
N GLU A 175 -5.24 -0.55 -22.30
CA GLU A 175 -5.40 -1.07 -23.68
C GLU A 175 -5.69 -2.61 -23.71
N LEU A 176 -6.27 -3.14 -22.62
CA LEU A 176 -6.61 -4.56 -22.48
C LEU A 176 -8.09 -4.79 -22.74
N SER A 177 -8.47 -6.00 -23.13
CA SER A 177 -9.88 -6.38 -23.19
C SER A 177 -10.51 -6.41 -21.79
N VAL A 178 -11.81 -6.11 -21.69
CA VAL A 178 -12.58 -6.19 -20.43
C VAL A 178 -12.43 -7.56 -19.75
N ALA A 179 -12.38 -8.63 -20.54
CA ALA A 179 -12.14 -9.98 -20.04
C ALA A 179 -10.72 -10.11 -19.43
N ALA A 180 -9.69 -9.62 -20.12
CA ALA A 180 -8.32 -9.63 -19.62
C ALA A 180 -8.17 -8.82 -18.32
N VAL A 181 -8.83 -7.66 -18.20
CA VAL A 181 -8.85 -6.86 -16.97
C VAL A 181 -9.44 -7.65 -15.80
N LYS A 182 -10.59 -8.31 -16.00
CA LYS A 182 -11.23 -9.13 -14.96
C LYS A 182 -10.35 -10.29 -14.52
N THR A 183 -9.75 -11.01 -15.48
CA THR A 183 -8.86 -12.14 -15.19
C THR A 183 -7.60 -11.68 -14.46
N ARG A 184 -6.95 -10.59 -14.90
CA ARG A 184 -5.77 -10.04 -14.23
C ARG A 184 -6.08 -9.54 -12.82
N ALA A 185 -7.19 -8.84 -12.62
CA ALA A 185 -7.62 -8.39 -11.29
C ALA A 185 -7.90 -9.57 -10.35
N HIS A 186 -8.54 -10.63 -10.85
CA HIS A 186 -8.78 -11.84 -10.06
C HIS A 186 -7.47 -12.52 -9.66
N ARG A 187 -6.57 -12.76 -10.61
CA ARG A 187 -5.25 -13.36 -10.35
C ARG A 187 -4.41 -12.52 -9.39
N ALA A 188 -4.39 -11.20 -9.57
CA ALA A 188 -3.68 -10.29 -8.66
C ALA A 188 -4.17 -10.42 -7.21
N ARG A 189 -5.50 -10.53 -7.01
CA ARG A 189 -6.09 -10.76 -5.68
C ARG A 189 -5.76 -12.13 -5.10
N LEU A 190 -5.68 -13.18 -5.92
CA LEU A 190 -5.26 -14.51 -5.44
C LEU A 190 -3.82 -14.48 -4.92
N VAL A 191 -2.91 -13.83 -5.66
CA VAL A 191 -1.51 -13.65 -5.23
C VAL A 191 -1.47 -12.87 -3.91
N LEU A 192 -2.17 -11.74 -3.82
CA LEU A 192 -2.24 -10.98 -2.56
C LEU A 192 -2.77 -11.82 -1.41
N ARG A 193 -3.88 -12.57 -1.61
CA ARG A 193 -4.44 -13.43 -0.56
C ARG A 193 -3.46 -14.50 -0.12
N LYS A 194 -2.66 -15.06 -1.03
CA LYS A 194 -1.60 -16.02 -0.68
C LYS A 194 -0.52 -15.37 0.18
N CYS A 195 0.01 -14.23 -0.24
CA CYS A 195 1.03 -13.49 0.52
C CYS A 195 0.53 -13.08 1.92
N LEU A 196 -0.71 -12.59 2.02
CA LEU A 196 -1.30 -12.25 3.31
C LEU A 196 -1.57 -13.50 4.15
N GLY A 197 -2.03 -14.60 3.54
CA GLY A 197 -2.28 -15.86 4.23
C GLY A 197 -1.03 -16.44 4.86
N GLU A 198 0.11 -16.39 4.16
CA GLU A 198 1.41 -16.79 4.69
C GLU A 198 1.83 -15.89 5.87
N HIS A 199 1.76 -14.57 5.72
CA HIS A 199 2.13 -13.60 6.77
C HIS A 199 1.34 -13.79 8.06
N PHE A 200 0.03 -14.01 7.96
CA PHE A 200 -0.80 -14.19 9.14
C PHE A 200 -0.81 -15.63 9.69
N SER A 201 -0.40 -16.63 8.92
CA SER A 201 -0.21 -18.00 9.43
C SER A 201 1.07 -18.15 10.25
N ASP A 202 2.10 -17.37 9.92
CA ASP A 202 3.39 -17.36 10.65
C ASP A 202 3.31 -16.59 11.99
N ARG A 203 2.25 -15.80 12.18
CA ARG A 203 1.95 -15.13 13.45
C ARG A 203 1.02 -16.01 14.29
N PRO A 204 1.46 -16.58 15.43
CA PRO A 204 0.54 -17.24 16.34
C PRO A 204 -0.54 -16.23 16.77
N PRO A 205 -1.82 -16.64 16.87
CA PRO A 205 -2.87 -15.75 17.33
C PRO A 205 -2.43 -15.17 18.67
N SER A 206 -2.31 -13.85 18.76
CA SER A 206 -2.12 -13.19 20.05
C SER A 206 -3.28 -13.66 20.92
N LEU A 207 -2.96 -14.50 21.90
CA LEU A 207 -3.91 -15.06 22.87
C LEU A 207 -4.81 -13.92 23.34
N PRO A 208 -6.15 -14.08 23.34
CA PRO A 208 -7.00 -13.08 23.96
C PRO A 208 -6.51 -12.88 25.38
N ALA A 209 -6.28 -11.61 25.75
CA ALA A 209 -5.85 -11.20 27.08
C ALA A 209 -6.62 -12.03 28.10
N SER A 210 -5.91 -12.88 28.85
CA SER A 210 -6.53 -13.78 29.81
C SER A 210 -7.42 -12.95 30.72
N PRO A 211 -8.70 -13.32 30.94
CA PRO A 211 -9.51 -12.63 31.92
C PRO A 211 -8.76 -12.73 33.24
N SER A 212 -8.52 -11.57 33.85
CA SER A 212 -7.89 -11.42 35.14
C SER A 212 -8.35 -12.53 36.08
N VAL A 213 -7.45 -13.48 36.36
CA VAL A 213 -7.64 -14.45 37.43
C VAL A 213 -7.76 -13.60 38.69
N SER A 214 -9.00 -13.47 39.18
CA SER A 214 -9.26 -12.91 40.49
C SER A 214 -8.57 -13.81 41.50
N ALA A 215 -7.45 -13.34 42.03
CA ALA A 215 -6.76 -13.99 43.13
C ALA A 215 -7.74 -14.14 44.30
N PRO A 216 -7.91 -15.33 44.89
CA PRO A 216 -8.64 -15.46 46.14
C PRO A 216 -7.84 -14.76 47.25
N SER A 217 -8.48 -13.81 47.91
CA SER A 217 -7.99 -13.07 49.08
C SER A 217 -7.42 -14.02 50.15
N PRO A 218 -6.27 -13.71 50.79
CA PRO A 218 -5.73 -14.58 51.83
C PRO A 218 -6.56 -14.43 53.11
N ARG A 219 -7.10 -15.55 53.62
CA ARG A 219 -7.63 -15.62 54.99
C ARG A 219 -6.48 -15.43 55.97
N ARG A 220 -6.71 -14.50 56.90
CA ARG A 220 -5.86 -14.14 58.04
C ARG A 220 -5.94 -15.23 59.11
N GLY A 221 -4.78 -15.62 59.66
CA GLY A 221 -4.59 -16.61 60.73
C GLY A 221 -3.90 -17.86 60.18
N GLU A 222 -2.76 -18.35 60.68
CA GLU A 222 -2.11 -18.24 61.97
C GLU A 222 -0.60 -18.32 61.78
N TRP A 223 0.15 -17.56 62.57
CA TRP A 223 1.60 -17.73 62.71
C TRP A 223 1.84 -18.69 63.87
N SER A 224 2.52 -19.81 63.60
CA SER A 224 3.27 -20.58 64.58
C SER A 224 4.28 -21.44 63.82
N SER A 225 5.55 -20.99 63.76
CA SER A 225 6.63 -21.47 64.62
C SER A 225 7.19 -22.81 64.17
N GLY A 226 8.32 -22.79 63.45
CA GLY A 226 9.01 -24.00 63.03
C GLY A 226 10.31 -23.70 62.29
N SER A 227 11.38 -23.51 63.07
CA SER A 227 12.79 -23.54 62.68
C SER A 227 13.11 -24.48 61.51
N THR A 228 13.96 -24.06 60.56
CA THR A 228 15.25 -24.72 60.22
C THR A 228 15.97 -24.03 59.04
N ARG A 229 17.05 -23.31 59.39
CA ARG A 229 18.39 -23.24 58.79
C ARG A 229 18.55 -23.12 57.23
N PRO A 230 19.25 -22.08 56.71
CA PRO A 230 19.65 -22.02 55.31
C PRO A 230 20.88 -22.92 55.03
N PRO A 231 21.02 -23.52 53.83
CA PRO A 231 22.22 -24.25 53.45
C PRO A 231 23.42 -23.30 53.22
N PRO A 232 24.66 -23.76 53.46
CA PRO A 232 25.85 -22.93 53.32
C PRO A 232 26.20 -22.68 51.85
N ARG A 233 26.68 -21.46 51.56
CA ARG A 233 27.33 -21.11 50.28
C ARG A 233 28.72 -21.76 50.22
N PRO A 234 29.14 -22.41 49.11
CA PRO A 234 30.55 -22.63 48.88
C PRO A 234 31.26 -21.34 48.47
N ARG A 235 32.42 -21.16 49.08
CA ARG A 235 33.38 -20.06 48.95
C ARG A 235 33.98 -19.97 47.55
N SER A 236 34.36 -18.74 47.23
CA SER A 236 35.30 -18.31 46.21
C SER A 236 36.53 -19.20 46.06
N GLU A 237 36.91 -19.49 44.82
CA GLU A 237 38.33 -19.53 44.44
C GLU A 237 38.56 -18.59 43.25
N ARG A 238 39.24 -17.49 43.56
CA ARG A 238 40.09 -16.79 42.60
C ARG A 238 41.36 -17.62 42.45
N ARG A 239 41.73 -17.95 41.22
CA ARG A 239 43.11 -18.26 40.82
C ARG A 239 43.28 -17.60 39.45
N ILE A 240 43.76 -16.36 39.42
CA ILE A 240 45.17 -15.95 39.38
C ILE A 240 45.86 -16.45 38.11
N SER A 241 46.01 -15.49 37.19
CA SER A 241 47.17 -15.17 36.35
C SER A 241 47.78 -16.23 35.45
N SER A 242 47.99 -15.80 34.20
CA SER A 242 49.23 -15.83 33.39
C SER A 242 48.82 -16.05 31.93
N GLY A 243 49.31 -15.37 30.91
CA GLY A 243 50.40 -14.43 30.74
C GLY A 243 50.78 -14.44 29.25
N ARG A 244 51.55 -13.41 28.84
CA ARG A 244 52.21 -13.20 27.52
C ARG A 244 51.32 -12.68 26.39
N ARG A 245 51.51 -11.43 25.89
CA ARG A 245 52.61 -10.90 25.03
C ARG A 245 52.88 -11.82 23.84
N ILE A 246 52.81 -11.33 22.61
CA ILE A 246 53.92 -10.94 21.71
C ILE A 246 53.18 -10.33 20.48
N SER A 247 53.16 -9.01 20.28
CA SER A 247 54.01 -8.18 19.40
C SER A 247 53.95 -8.44 17.89
N LEU A 248 53.57 -7.38 17.17
CA LEU A 248 54.20 -6.77 15.97
C LEU A 248 54.40 -7.60 14.69
N SER A 249 53.87 -7.08 13.59
CA SER A 249 54.62 -6.59 12.41
C SER A 249 53.91 -6.92 11.09
N GLY A 250 53.87 -5.94 10.19
CA GLY A 250 53.48 -6.08 8.79
C GLY A 250 52.72 -4.88 8.28
#